data_AF-A0A355M974-F1
#
_entry.id   AF-A0A355M974-F1
#
_cell.length_a   1.000
_cell.length_b   1.000
_cell.length_c   1.000
_cell.angle_alpha   90.00
_cell.angle_beta   90.00
_cell.angle_gamma   90.00
#
_symmetry.space_group_name_H-M   'P 1'
#
loop_
_entity.id
_entity.type
_entity.pdbx_description
1 polymer ?
#
loop_
_entity_poly.entity_id
_entity_poly.type
_entity_poly.pdbx_seq_one_letter_code
_entity_poly.pdbx_strand_id
1 'polypeptide(L)'
;MTERKYPKISFMVFTAIILLTSIASADTELNLTSQQFLEQVRKNHPVDTWGLLQGEVSHKRKGSETITSPIRFAIRFTPSRMLAKITIDKNESYTVGQPYSEIQPSVIADESSLAIANLANFGLKPEDLTMTFLYWKFIEELESTNVQGIDCRVFLLQNPETKEEVKVYIGSSYFYPIEIVWLKPGETSPYRTCFINSFKEVDNLWTPDSFTLKGPGWRTNVDFASDKIQLGYIKDGVPKDLF
;
A
#
# COMPACT_ATOMS: atom_id res chain seq x y z
N MET A 1 -9.07 -18.83 -21.00
CA MET A 1 -9.05 -19.30 -19.60
C MET A 1 -7.68 -19.89 -19.39
N THR A 2 -6.75 -19.07 -18.92
CA THR A 2 -5.31 -19.33 -19.02
C THR A 2 -4.76 -19.37 -17.60
N GLU A 3 -4.45 -20.59 -17.13
CA GLU A 3 -3.82 -20.82 -15.83
C GLU A 3 -2.44 -20.14 -15.80
N ARG A 4 -2.20 -19.29 -14.80
CA ARG A 4 -0.86 -18.84 -14.45
C ARG A 4 -0.20 -19.93 -13.62
N LYS A 5 0.76 -20.64 -14.22
CA LYS A 5 1.65 -21.58 -13.54
C LYS A 5 2.78 -20.80 -12.84
N TYR A 6 2.92 -20.98 -11.54
CA TYR A 6 4.12 -20.58 -10.80
C TYR A 6 5.25 -21.61 -11.04
N PRO A 7 6.50 -21.19 -11.27
CA PRO A 7 7.60 -22.14 -11.45
C PRO A 7 8.03 -22.76 -10.12
N LYS A 8 8.14 -24.09 -10.11
CA LYS A 8 8.76 -24.87 -9.03
C LYS A 8 10.28 -24.73 -9.14
N ILE A 9 10.93 -24.17 -8.13
CA ILE A 9 12.40 -24.12 -8.03
C ILE A 9 12.88 -25.45 -7.42
N SER A 10 13.72 -26.17 -8.17
CA SER A 10 14.36 -27.40 -7.72
C SER A 10 15.73 -27.06 -7.11
N PHE A 11 15.92 -27.38 -5.83
CA PHE A 11 17.20 -27.24 -5.13
C PHE A 11 17.93 -28.59 -5.17
N MET A 12 19.13 -28.63 -5.77
CA MET A 12 19.98 -29.82 -5.79
C MET A 12 20.94 -29.74 -4.59
N VAL A 13 20.77 -30.66 -3.63
CA VAL A 13 21.55 -30.79 -2.40
C VAL A 13 22.76 -31.69 -2.65
N PHE A 14 23.95 -31.26 -2.22
CA PHE A 14 25.08 -32.16 -1.97
C PHE A 14 25.29 -32.30 -0.46
N THR A 15 25.13 -33.53 0.00
CA THR A 15 25.13 -33.98 1.39
C THR A 15 26.55 -34.12 1.94
N ALA A 16 26.82 -33.55 3.12
CA ALA A 16 27.87 -34.02 4.03
C ALA A 16 27.28 -34.13 5.44
N ILE A 17 27.13 -35.38 5.89
CA ILE A 17 26.57 -35.80 7.17
C ILE A 17 27.61 -35.58 8.27
N ILE A 18 27.30 -34.72 9.25
CA ILE A 18 27.77 -34.89 10.62
C ILE A 18 26.52 -34.86 11.50
N LEU A 19 26.14 -36.04 12.00
CA LEU A 19 25.07 -36.24 12.97
C LEU A 19 25.48 -35.61 14.31
N LEU A 20 24.78 -34.55 14.71
CA LEU A 20 24.55 -34.20 16.11
C LEU A 20 23.10 -33.76 16.22
N THR A 21 22.29 -34.67 16.74
CA THR A 21 20.84 -34.53 16.92
C THR A 21 20.52 -33.47 17.96
N SER A 22 19.94 -32.35 17.55
CA SER A 22 19.06 -31.50 18.39
C SER A 22 18.12 -30.67 17.51
N ILE A 23 16.85 -31.08 17.49
CA ILE A 23 15.64 -30.26 17.33
C ILE A 23 15.34 -29.68 15.93
N ALA A 24 14.34 -30.31 15.31
CA ALA A 24 13.29 -29.76 14.45
C ALA A 24 13.61 -28.54 13.57
N SER A 25 13.63 -28.77 12.26
CA SER A 25 13.18 -27.78 11.29
C SER A 25 11.69 -27.48 11.51
N ALA A 26 11.37 -26.24 11.81
CA ALA A 26 10.08 -25.62 11.55
C ALA A 26 10.36 -24.13 11.33
N ASP A 27 9.79 -23.56 10.27
CA ASP A 27 9.73 -22.13 10.04
C ASP A 27 9.40 -21.43 11.36
N THR A 28 10.31 -20.61 11.86
CA THR A 28 9.96 -19.67 12.91
C THR A 28 9.07 -18.64 12.23
N GLU A 29 7.76 -18.92 12.13
CA GLU A 29 6.76 -17.87 12.19
C GLU A 29 7.19 -17.00 13.37
N LEU A 30 7.70 -15.80 13.06
CA LEU A 30 7.93 -14.80 14.07
C LEU A 30 6.57 -14.62 14.75
N ASN A 31 6.39 -15.19 15.94
CA ASN A 31 5.19 -15.07 16.76
C ASN A 31 5.12 -13.62 17.29
N LEU A 32 4.93 -12.68 16.37
CA LEU A 32 4.79 -11.26 16.65
C LEU A 32 3.41 -11.04 17.26
N THR A 33 3.38 -10.32 18.37
CA THR A 33 2.11 -9.78 18.88
C THR A 33 1.47 -8.86 17.84
N SER A 34 0.17 -8.59 17.98
CA SER A 34 -0.56 -7.67 17.10
C SER A 34 0.16 -6.32 16.93
N GLN A 35 0.64 -5.78 18.05
CA GLN A 35 1.35 -4.50 18.07
C GLN A 35 2.71 -4.59 17.37
N GLN A 36 3.50 -5.63 17.65
CA GLN A 36 4.80 -5.83 16.99
C GLN A 36 4.66 -6.01 15.48
N PHE A 37 3.66 -6.79 15.04
CA PHE A 37 3.39 -6.98 13.62
C PHE A 37 2.98 -5.66 12.95
N LEU A 38 2.05 -4.92 13.55
CA LEU A 38 1.62 -3.64 12.99
C LEU A 38 2.75 -2.59 13.00
N GLU A 39 3.60 -2.57 14.03
CA GLU A 39 4.79 -1.73 14.08
C GLU A 39 5.80 -2.09 12.98
N GLN A 40 6.01 -3.38 12.72
CA GLN A 40 6.82 -3.88 11.61
C GLN A 40 6.26 -3.36 10.28
N VAL A 41 4.95 -3.46 10.05
CA VAL A 41 4.29 -2.95 8.84
C VAL A 41 4.52 -1.44 8.67
N ARG A 42 4.32 -0.67 9.75
CA ARG A 42 4.50 0.80 9.75
C ARG A 42 5.95 1.25 9.54
N LYS A 43 6.92 0.39 9.79
CA LYS A 43 8.35 0.71 9.76
C LYS A 43 9.14 -0.24 8.85
N ASN A 44 8.50 -0.86 7.86
CA ASN A 44 9.12 -1.87 7.00
C ASN A 44 10.15 -1.29 5.99
N HIS A 45 10.77 -0.18 6.32
CA HIS A 45 11.76 0.52 5.51
C HIS A 45 13.04 0.76 6.33
N PRO A 46 13.80 -0.31 6.66
CA PRO A 46 15.06 -0.18 7.38
C PRO A 46 16.16 0.48 6.54
N VAL A 47 15.94 0.60 5.22
CA VAL A 47 16.88 1.18 4.26
C VAL A 47 16.23 2.36 3.57
N ASP A 48 17.04 3.38 3.32
CA ASP A 48 16.68 4.54 2.51
C ASP A 48 16.36 4.12 1.06
N THR A 49 15.10 4.23 0.65
CA THR A 49 14.63 3.87 -0.70
C THR A 49 13.78 4.98 -1.31
N TRP A 50 13.63 4.94 -2.62
CA TRP A 50 12.74 5.80 -3.37
C TRP A 50 11.98 5.01 -4.44
N GLY A 51 10.85 5.57 -4.86
CA GLY A 51 10.06 5.06 -5.97
C GLY A 51 9.44 6.19 -6.78
N LEU A 52 9.38 5.99 -8.09
CA LEU A 52 8.68 6.84 -9.05
C LEU A 52 7.77 5.94 -9.89
N LEU A 53 6.47 6.11 -9.73
CA LEU A 53 5.44 5.37 -10.44
C LEU A 53 4.63 6.33 -11.30
N GLN A 54 4.41 5.98 -12.57
CA GLN A 54 3.60 6.77 -13.49
C GLN A 54 2.58 5.90 -14.19
N GLY A 55 1.37 6.41 -14.36
CA GLY A 55 0.28 5.64 -14.91
C GLY A 55 -0.97 6.45 -15.12
N GLU A 56 -2.11 5.79 -14.99
CA GLU A 56 -3.43 6.35 -15.19
C GLU A 56 -4.33 6.04 -13.99
N VAL A 57 -5.21 6.99 -13.67
CA VAL A 57 -6.38 6.75 -12.85
C VAL A 57 -7.62 6.78 -13.74
N SER A 58 -8.47 5.76 -13.60
CA SER A 58 -9.77 5.69 -14.25
C SER A 58 -10.88 5.68 -13.21
N HIS A 59 -11.96 6.42 -13.43
CA HIS A 59 -13.12 6.45 -12.54
C HIS A 59 -14.42 6.30 -13.32
N LYS A 60 -15.30 5.44 -12.80
CA LYS A 60 -16.62 5.18 -13.38
C LYS A 60 -17.69 5.28 -12.30
N ARG A 61 -18.70 6.14 -12.56
CA ARG A 61 -19.93 6.20 -11.78
C ARG A 61 -21.06 5.50 -12.54
N LYS A 62 -22.02 4.93 -11.81
CA LYS A 62 -23.21 4.31 -12.39
C LYS A 62 -23.97 5.35 -13.23
N GLY A 63 -24.18 5.05 -14.51
CA GLY A 63 -24.90 5.92 -15.43
C GLY A 63 -24.07 7.08 -16.00
N SER A 64 -22.76 7.11 -15.76
CA SER A 64 -21.84 8.09 -16.34
C SER A 64 -20.78 7.42 -17.21
N GLU A 65 -20.23 8.19 -18.14
CA GLU A 65 -19.01 7.83 -18.86
C GLU A 65 -17.83 7.63 -17.90
N THR A 66 -16.88 6.81 -18.32
CA THR A 66 -15.61 6.66 -17.59
C THR A 66 -14.74 7.89 -17.86
N ILE A 67 -14.22 8.49 -16.80
CA ILE A 67 -13.20 9.54 -16.89
C ILE A 67 -11.83 8.94 -16.58
N THR A 68 -10.77 9.46 -17.22
CA THR A 68 -9.39 9.06 -16.99
C THR A 68 -8.47 10.27 -16.85
N SER A 69 -7.37 10.12 -16.13
CA SER A 69 -6.33 11.15 -16.01
C SER A 69 -4.96 10.52 -15.72
N PRO A 70 -3.86 11.09 -16.22
CA PRO A 70 -2.53 10.63 -15.85
C PRO A 70 -2.27 10.89 -14.37
N ILE A 71 -1.62 9.93 -13.71
CA ILE A 71 -1.18 10.04 -12.32
C ILE A 71 0.31 9.73 -12.22
N ARG A 72 1.00 10.51 -11.39
CA ARG A 72 2.40 10.32 -11.03
C ARG A 72 2.50 10.25 -9.51
N PHE A 73 3.20 9.26 -9.00
CA PHE A 73 3.43 9.05 -7.59
C PHE A 73 4.92 8.89 -7.34
N ALA A 74 5.51 9.87 -6.66
CA ALA A 74 6.88 9.79 -6.18
C ALA A 74 6.87 9.58 -4.67
N ILE A 75 7.72 8.69 -4.18
CA ILE A 75 7.81 8.37 -2.77
C ILE A 75 9.27 8.15 -2.37
N ARG A 76 9.59 8.53 -1.14
CA ARG A 76 10.87 8.32 -0.51
C ARG A 76 10.66 7.86 0.92
N PHE A 77 11.35 6.79 1.28
CA PHE A 77 11.39 6.26 2.63
C PHE A 77 12.77 6.52 3.22
N THR A 78 12.79 6.98 4.47
CA THR A 78 13.99 7.05 5.31
C THR A 78 13.67 6.42 6.66
N PRO A 79 14.66 6.00 7.48
CA PRO A 79 14.40 5.34 8.77
C PRO A 79 13.47 6.10 9.72
N SER A 80 13.33 7.41 9.57
CA SER A 80 12.49 8.27 10.40
C SER A 80 11.14 8.66 9.80
N ARG A 81 10.97 8.59 8.47
CA ARG A 81 9.77 9.13 7.80
C ARG A 81 9.59 8.64 6.37
N MET A 82 8.37 8.78 5.88
CA MET A 82 8.01 8.76 4.48
C MET A 82 7.73 10.18 3.97
N LEU A 83 8.13 10.47 2.74
CA LEU A 83 7.76 11.67 1.99
C LEU A 83 7.26 11.23 0.62
N ALA A 84 6.08 11.68 0.22
CA ALA A 84 5.50 11.38 -1.07
C ALA A 84 4.97 12.63 -1.76
N LYS A 85 4.92 12.58 -3.09
CA LYS A 85 4.28 13.57 -3.94
C LYS A 85 3.40 12.87 -4.96
N ILE A 86 2.13 13.19 -4.92
CA ILE A 86 1.13 12.72 -5.88
C ILE A 86 0.88 13.87 -6.84
N THR A 87 0.90 13.62 -8.14
CA THR A 87 0.53 14.60 -9.16
C THR A 87 -0.52 13.97 -10.06
N ILE A 88 -1.66 14.64 -10.22
CA ILE A 88 -2.76 14.23 -11.09
C ILE A 88 -3.00 15.30 -12.14
N ASP A 89 -3.26 14.88 -13.37
CA ASP A 89 -3.51 15.76 -14.51
C ASP A 89 -2.42 16.83 -14.75
N LYS A 90 -1.19 16.57 -14.26
CA LYS A 90 -0.02 17.48 -14.30
C LYS A 90 -0.18 18.84 -13.61
N ASN A 91 -1.35 19.15 -13.08
CA ASN A 91 -1.71 20.50 -12.61
C ASN A 91 -2.05 20.55 -11.12
N GLU A 92 -2.30 19.40 -10.50
CA GLU A 92 -2.60 19.31 -9.08
C GLU A 92 -1.61 18.35 -8.42
N SER A 93 -0.98 18.84 -7.35
CA SER A 93 -0.05 18.02 -6.57
C SER A 93 -0.32 18.08 -5.07
N TYR A 94 -0.06 16.95 -4.43
CA TYR A 94 -0.13 16.79 -2.98
C TYR A 94 1.23 16.30 -2.49
N THR A 95 1.81 17.04 -1.57
CA THR A 95 2.98 16.60 -0.80
C THR A 95 2.51 16.02 0.52
N VAL A 96 2.86 14.77 0.77
CA VAL A 96 2.49 14.04 1.98
C VAL A 96 3.76 13.68 2.76
N GLY A 97 3.83 14.10 4.02
CA GLY A 97 4.90 13.73 4.94
C GLY A 97 4.36 12.88 6.10
N GLN A 98 4.96 11.74 6.36
CA GLN A 98 4.58 10.88 7.48
C GLN A 98 5.81 10.51 8.30
N PRO A 99 6.09 11.21 9.42
CA PRO A 99 7.03 10.73 10.42
C PRO A 99 6.53 9.43 11.04
N TYR A 100 7.40 8.45 11.24
CA TYR A 100 6.98 7.15 11.79
C TYR A 100 6.67 7.16 13.28
N SER A 101 6.98 8.28 13.97
CA SER A 101 6.61 8.54 15.36
C SER A 101 5.22 9.14 15.52
N GLU A 102 4.60 9.60 14.44
CA GLU A 102 3.34 10.35 14.48
C GLU A 102 2.15 9.51 13.98
N ILE A 103 0.96 9.80 14.51
CA ILE A 103 -0.29 9.10 14.16
C ILE A 103 -0.91 9.64 12.86
N GLN A 104 -0.62 10.89 12.52
CA GLN A 104 -1.19 11.56 11.36
C GLN A 104 -0.12 12.06 10.39
N PRO A 105 -0.37 12.01 9.07
CA PRO A 105 0.48 12.64 8.09
C PRO A 105 0.26 14.15 8.04
N SER A 106 1.27 14.89 7.60
CA SER A 106 1.08 16.22 7.04
C SER A 106 0.74 16.10 5.55
N VAL A 107 -0.27 16.84 5.10
CA VAL A 107 -0.67 16.91 3.68
C VAL A 107 -0.69 18.39 3.28
N ILE A 108 0.09 18.72 2.26
CA ILE A 108 0.13 20.05 1.64
C ILE A 108 -0.37 19.89 0.21
N ALA A 109 -1.48 20.54 -0.11
CA ALA A 109 -1.94 20.64 -1.49
C ALA A 109 -1.27 21.86 -2.14
N ASP A 110 -0.54 21.63 -3.23
CA ASP A 110 -0.04 22.72 -4.05
C ASP A 110 -1.25 23.32 -4.79
N GLU A 111 -1.41 24.65 -4.76
CA GLU A 111 -2.61 25.32 -5.28
C GLU A 111 -2.92 24.89 -6.72
N SER A 112 -4.02 24.15 -6.88
CA SER A 112 -4.63 23.91 -8.19
C SER A 112 -5.47 25.12 -8.55
N SER A 113 -5.39 25.57 -9.80
CA SER A 113 -6.26 26.63 -10.34
C SER A 113 -7.73 26.19 -10.56
N LEU A 114 -8.08 24.96 -10.17
CA LEU A 114 -9.40 24.36 -10.38
C LEU A 114 -10.27 24.45 -9.12
N ALA A 115 -11.56 24.75 -9.31
CA ALA A 115 -12.55 24.92 -8.23
C ALA A 115 -12.88 23.62 -7.46
N ILE A 116 -12.48 22.46 -7.96
CA ILE A 116 -12.67 21.15 -7.33
C ILE A 116 -11.37 20.37 -7.50
N ALA A 117 -10.86 19.82 -6.40
CA ALA A 117 -9.66 19.00 -6.40
C ALA A 117 -9.84 17.73 -7.27
N ASN A 118 -9.02 17.58 -8.31
CA ASN A 118 -9.01 16.50 -9.27
C ASN A 118 -8.92 15.12 -8.60
N LEU A 119 -8.10 14.94 -7.56
CA LEU A 119 -8.00 13.63 -6.89
C LEU A 119 -9.35 13.17 -6.31
N ALA A 120 -10.13 14.11 -5.76
CA ALA A 120 -11.47 13.83 -5.22
C ALA A 120 -12.49 13.49 -6.32
N ASN A 121 -12.32 13.99 -7.55
CA ASN A 121 -13.17 13.60 -8.69
C ASN A 121 -13.06 12.09 -9.00
N PHE A 122 -11.89 11.49 -8.73
CA PHE A 122 -11.65 10.06 -8.84
C PHE A 122 -11.96 9.30 -7.52
N GLY A 123 -12.56 9.93 -6.51
CA GLY A 123 -12.89 9.29 -5.23
C GLY A 123 -11.68 8.90 -4.38
N LEU A 124 -10.50 9.45 -4.69
CA LEU A 124 -9.24 9.19 -4.02
C LEU A 124 -8.92 10.30 -3.01
N LYS A 125 -8.25 9.91 -1.93
CA LYS A 125 -7.57 10.74 -0.95
C LYS A 125 -6.06 10.49 -1.09
N PRO A 126 -5.19 11.45 -0.76
CA PRO A 126 -3.75 11.22 -0.76
C PRO A 126 -3.33 9.98 0.07
N GLU A 127 -4.03 9.79 1.19
CA GLU A 127 -3.88 8.65 2.10
C GLU A 127 -4.14 7.26 1.48
N ASP A 128 -4.96 7.16 0.43
CA ASP A 128 -5.19 5.86 -0.22
C ASP A 128 -3.97 5.40 -1.03
N LEU A 129 -3.18 6.34 -1.55
CA LEU A 129 -1.96 6.07 -2.31
C LEU A 129 -0.75 5.88 -1.39
N THR A 130 -0.66 6.71 -0.34
CA THR A 130 0.47 6.68 0.62
C THR A 130 0.27 5.65 1.73
N MET A 131 -0.93 5.07 1.86
CA MET A 131 -1.32 4.15 2.91
C MET A 131 -1.14 4.71 4.33
N THR A 132 -1.22 6.04 4.50
CA THR A 132 -0.99 6.69 5.81
C THR A 132 -2.04 6.33 6.86
N PHE A 133 -3.18 5.75 6.45
CA PHE A 133 -4.18 5.21 7.37
C PHE A 133 -3.61 4.11 8.26
N LEU A 134 -2.50 3.47 7.85
CA LEU A 134 -1.78 2.51 8.67
C LEU A 134 -1.33 3.10 10.00
N TYR A 135 -1.11 4.43 10.10
CA TYR A 135 -0.66 5.11 11.31
C TYR A 135 -1.80 5.54 12.24
N TRP A 136 -3.06 5.38 11.81
CA TRP A 136 -4.23 5.62 12.66
C TRP A 136 -4.18 4.81 13.97
N LYS A 137 -5.00 5.22 14.95
CA LYS A 137 -5.00 4.58 16.26
C LYS A 137 -5.37 3.09 16.12
N PHE A 138 -4.50 2.21 16.61
CA PHE A 138 -4.80 0.78 16.70
C PHE A 138 -5.91 0.53 17.72
N ILE A 139 -6.96 -0.16 17.32
CA ILE A 139 -8.09 -0.54 18.18
C ILE A 139 -7.94 -1.99 18.62
N GLU A 140 -7.93 -2.91 17.65
CA GLU A 140 -7.79 -4.34 17.90
C GLU A 140 -7.33 -5.08 16.64
N GLU A 141 -6.81 -6.29 16.84
CA GLU A 141 -6.65 -7.27 15.78
C GLU A 141 -7.90 -8.16 15.75
N LEU A 142 -8.52 -8.26 14.58
CA LEU A 142 -9.67 -9.10 14.32
C LEU A 142 -9.21 -10.51 13.92
N GLU A 143 -10.18 -11.42 13.76
CA GLU A 143 -9.90 -12.78 13.31
C GLU A 143 -9.13 -12.77 11.98
N SER A 144 -8.02 -13.50 11.95
CA SER A 144 -7.22 -13.68 10.73
C SER A 144 -8.04 -14.41 9.68
N THR A 145 -7.79 -14.10 8.41
CA THR A 145 -8.57 -14.66 7.31
C THR A 145 -7.75 -14.78 6.05
N ASN A 146 -8.29 -15.44 5.04
CA ASN A 146 -7.65 -15.59 3.75
C ASN A 146 -8.31 -14.66 2.73
N VAL A 147 -7.51 -13.80 2.10
CA VAL A 147 -7.95 -12.92 1.01
C VAL A 147 -7.26 -13.36 -0.27
N GLN A 148 -8.03 -13.90 -1.21
CA GLN A 148 -7.52 -14.33 -2.53
C GLN A 148 -6.36 -15.33 -2.46
N GLY A 149 -6.37 -16.24 -1.49
CA GLY A 149 -5.31 -17.23 -1.28
C GLY A 149 -4.15 -16.73 -0.42
N ILE A 150 -4.17 -15.48 0.06
CA ILE A 150 -3.16 -14.90 0.94
C ILE A 150 -3.70 -14.91 2.38
N ASP A 151 -2.95 -15.53 3.29
CA ASP A 151 -3.26 -15.46 4.71
C ASP A 151 -2.97 -14.06 5.24
N CYS A 152 -3.97 -13.47 5.89
CA CYS A 152 -3.97 -12.09 6.33
C CYS A 152 -4.26 -11.99 7.83
N ARG A 153 -3.46 -11.18 8.51
CA ARG A 153 -3.82 -10.61 9.82
C ARG A 153 -4.67 -9.37 9.60
N VAL A 154 -5.75 -9.21 10.36
CA VAL A 154 -6.75 -8.16 10.12
C VAL A 154 -6.73 -7.16 11.26
N PHE A 155 -6.53 -5.89 10.94
CA PHE A 155 -6.40 -4.83 11.94
C PHE A 155 -7.53 -3.82 11.81
N LEU A 156 -8.17 -3.48 12.93
CA LEU A 156 -9.08 -2.35 13.02
C LEU A 156 -8.30 -1.12 13.52
N LEU A 157 -8.25 -0.08 12.68
CA LEU A 157 -7.64 1.20 13.00
C LEU A 157 -8.69 2.30 12.96
N GLN A 158 -8.53 3.33 13.78
CA GLN A 158 -9.47 4.45 13.88
C GLN A 158 -8.77 5.79 13.70
N ASN A 159 -9.32 6.61 12.81
CA ASN A 159 -8.92 7.99 12.65
C ASN A 159 -9.19 8.74 13.97
N PRO A 160 -8.16 9.36 14.60
CA PRO A 160 -8.31 9.97 15.91
C PRO A 160 -9.26 11.18 15.92
N GLU A 161 -9.46 11.85 14.78
CA GLU A 161 -10.28 13.06 14.65
C GLU A 161 -11.69 12.74 14.20
N THR A 162 -11.83 12.07 13.06
CA THR A 162 -13.14 11.84 12.43
C THR A 162 -13.88 10.64 13.02
N LYS A 163 -13.18 9.79 13.79
CA LYS A 163 -13.66 8.49 14.27
C LYS A 163 -14.03 7.50 13.14
N GLU A 164 -13.64 7.82 11.91
CA GLU A 164 -13.69 6.87 10.79
C GLU A 164 -12.84 5.65 11.12
N GLU A 165 -13.32 4.48 10.74
CA GLU A 165 -12.62 3.22 10.98
C GLU A 165 -12.17 2.60 9.67
N VAL A 166 -11.04 1.91 9.72
CA VAL A 166 -10.51 1.14 8.60
C VAL A 166 -10.13 -0.24 9.08
N LYS A 167 -10.63 -1.27 8.39
CA LYS A 167 -10.15 -2.64 8.50
C LYS A 167 -9.09 -2.85 7.44
N VAL A 168 -7.89 -3.24 7.86
CA VAL A 168 -6.75 -3.48 6.97
C VAL A 168 -6.39 -4.95 7.04
N TYR A 169 -6.47 -5.63 5.90
CA TYR A 169 -6.10 -7.03 5.75
C TYR A 169 -4.66 -7.05 5.26
N ILE A 170 -3.74 -7.46 6.13
CA ILE A 170 -2.30 -7.39 5.87
C ILE A 170 -1.78 -8.81 5.68
N GLY A 171 -1.16 -9.07 4.52
CA GLY A 171 -0.61 -10.39 4.22
C GLY A 171 0.47 -10.77 5.24
N SER A 172 0.28 -11.90 5.93
CA SER A 172 1.12 -12.33 7.06
C SER A 172 2.59 -12.49 6.67
N SER A 173 2.87 -12.97 5.45
CA SER A 173 4.22 -13.17 4.94
C SER A 173 4.83 -11.94 4.26
N TYR A 174 4.02 -10.95 3.88
CA TYR A 174 4.44 -9.82 3.04
C TYR A 174 4.47 -8.49 3.80
N PHE A 175 3.84 -8.40 4.97
CA PHE A 175 3.73 -7.18 5.76
C PHE A 175 3.18 -5.99 4.96
N TYR A 176 2.25 -6.25 4.04
CA TYR A 176 1.65 -5.24 3.17
C TYR A 176 0.12 -5.38 3.10
N PRO A 177 -0.65 -4.28 3.08
CA PRO A 177 -2.10 -4.31 2.88
C PRO A 177 -2.52 -4.98 1.57
N ILE A 178 -3.51 -5.87 1.61
CA ILE A 178 -4.08 -6.57 0.44
C ILE A 178 -5.50 -6.08 0.18
N GLU A 179 -6.29 -5.93 1.23
CA GLU A 179 -7.64 -5.36 1.20
C GLU A 179 -7.79 -4.32 2.30
N ILE A 180 -8.49 -3.23 1.99
CA ILE A 180 -8.73 -2.12 2.91
C ILE A 180 -10.21 -1.75 2.86
N VAL A 181 -10.85 -1.69 4.01
CA VAL A 181 -12.29 -1.47 4.11
C VAL A 181 -12.55 -0.30 5.04
N TRP A 182 -13.17 0.79 4.54
CA TRP A 182 -13.51 1.95 5.36
C TRP A 182 -14.97 1.92 5.79
N LEU A 183 -15.17 2.26 7.06
CA LEU A 183 -16.44 2.32 7.75
C LEU A 183 -16.65 3.73 8.29
N LYS A 184 -17.86 4.25 8.14
CA LYS A 184 -18.24 5.48 8.83
C LYS A 184 -18.37 5.20 10.34
N PRO A 185 -18.25 6.23 11.20
CA PRO A 185 -18.37 6.06 12.64
C PRO A 185 -19.69 5.35 13.02
N GLY A 186 -19.59 4.21 13.70
CA GLY A 186 -20.74 3.42 14.15
C GLY A 186 -21.44 2.60 13.06
N GLU A 187 -20.95 2.60 11.81
CA GLU A 187 -21.51 1.78 10.74
C GLU A 187 -20.75 0.48 10.56
N THR A 188 -21.46 -0.61 10.24
CA THR A 188 -20.87 -1.92 9.94
C THR A 188 -20.74 -2.19 8.45
N SER A 189 -21.47 -1.44 7.62
CA SER A 189 -21.43 -1.56 6.16
C SER A 189 -20.33 -0.65 5.59
N PRO A 190 -19.48 -1.18 4.70
CA PRO A 190 -18.41 -0.38 4.12
C PRO A 190 -18.95 0.61 3.11
N TYR A 191 -18.43 1.84 3.18
CA TYR A 191 -18.71 2.86 2.19
C TYR A 191 -17.59 2.99 1.14
N ARG A 192 -16.40 2.45 1.45
CA ARG A 192 -15.27 2.28 0.52
C ARG A 192 -14.56 0.96 0.76
N THR A 193 -14.07 0.35 -0.31
CA THR A 193 -13.18 -0.82 -0.25
C THR A 193 -12.08 -0.68 -1.30
N CYS A 194 -10.84 -0.90 -0.91
CA CYS A 194 -9.67 -0.94 -1.79
C CYS A 194 -9.10 -2.36 -1.84
N PHE A 195 -8.69 -2.78 -3.03
CA PHE A 195 -7.96 -4.02 -3.26
C PHE A 195 -6.67 -3.69 -3.97
N ILE A 196 -5.55 -4.23 -3.48
CA ILE A 196 -4.31 -4.25 -4.25
C ILE A 196 -4.43 -5.37 -5.27
N ASN A 197 -4.40 -5.03 -6.56
CA ASN A 197 -4.65 -5.97 -7.64
C ASN A 197 -3.37 -6.74 -8.02
N SER A 198 -2.21 -6.06 -7.98
CA SER A 198 -0.92 -6.62 -8.36
C SER A 198 0.25 -5.84 -7.80
N PHE A 199 1.42 -6.47 -7.87
CA PHE A 199 2.69 -5.91 -7.43
C PHE A 199 3.74 -6.07 -8.53
N LYS A 200 4.70 -5.14 -8.53
CA LYS A 200 5.88 -5.16 -9.37
C LYS A 200 7.12 -5.19 -8.51
N GLU A 201 8.06 -6.06 -8.89
CA GLU A 201 9.42 -6.07 -8.38
C GLU A 201 10.36 -5.35 -9.35
N VAL A 202 11.21 -4.47 -8.81
CA VAL A 202 12.33 -3.82 -9.49
C VAL A 202 13.51 -3.83 -8.52
N ASP A 203 14.64 -4.44 -8.92
CA ASP A 203 15.86 -4.50 -8.12
C ASP A 203 15.67 -5.02 -6.67
N ASN A 204 14.86 -6.07 -6.50
CA ASN A 204 14.46 -6.67 -5.21
C ASN A 204 13.60 -5.75 -4.31
N LEU A 205 13.11 -4.64 -4.84
CA LEU A 205 12.12 -3.78 -4.19
C LEU A 205 10.75 -4.05 -4.78
N TRP A 206 9.77 -4.25 -3.91
CA TRP A 206 8.38 -4.52 -4.28
C TRP A 206 7.52 -3.28 -4.11
N THR A 207 6.61 -3.04 -5.06
CA THR A 207 5.63 -1.95 -4.99
C THR A 207 4.30 -2.39 -5.59
N PRO A 208 3.14 -1.94 -5.08
CA PRO A 208 1.88 -2.14 -5.80
C PRO A 208 1.92 -1.38 -7.13
N ASP A 209 1.55 -2.05 -8.21
CA ASP A 209 1.46 -1.42 -9.54
C ASP A 209 0.01 -1.23 -10.00
N SER A 210 -0.96 -1.84 -9.32
CA SER A 210 -2.38 -1.61 -9.58
C SER A 210 -3.22 -1.78 -8.32
N PHE A 211 -4.22 -0.91 -8.14
CA PHE A 211 -5.24 -1.07 -7.12
C PHE A 211 -6.62 -0.59 -7.56
N THR A 212 -7.64 -1.23 -7.02
CA THR A 212 -9.05 -0.89 -7.25
C THR A 212 -9.64 -0.31 -5.98
N LEU A 213 -10.21 0.89 -6.06
CA LEU A 213 -11.04 1.46 -5.00
C LEU A 213 -12.51 1.48 -5.46
N LYS A 214 -13.44 1.00 -4.64
CA LYS A 214 -14.88 1.00 -4.95
C LYS A 214 -15.70 1.58 -3.82
N GLY A 215 -16.85 2.14 -4.15
CA GLY A 215 -17.89 2.54 -3.21
C GLY A 215 -19.29 2.41 -3.83
N PRO A 216 -20.35 2.85 -3.13
CA PRO A 216 -21.72 2.74 -3.62
C PRO A 216 -21.91 3.39 -5.00
N GLY A 217 -22.07 2.55 -6.03
CA GLY A 217 -22.33 3.02 -7.40
C GLY A 217 -21.13 3.60 -8.14
N TRP A 218 -19.90 3.41 -7.65
CA TRP A 218 -18.70 3.87 -8.35
C TRP A 218 -17.49 2.96 -8.14
N ARG A 219 -16.54 3.05 -9.06
CA ARG A 219 -15.25 2.35 -9.02
C ARG A 219 -14.16 3.23 -9.60
N THR A 220 -12.98 3.16 -9.00
CA THR A 220 -11.74 3.77 -9.43
C THR A 220 -10.69 2.67 -9.58
N ASN A 221 -9.92 2.70 -10.66
CA ASN A 221 -8.70 1.91 -10.78
C ASN A 221 -7.52 2.87 -10.93
N VAL A 222 -6.43 2.56 -10.25
CA VAL A 222 -5.14 3.22 -10.45
C VAL A 222 -4.19 2.15 -10.96
N ASP A 223 -3.63 2.39 -12.14
CA ASP A 223 -2.77 1.46 -12.85
C ASP A 223 -1.47 2.18 -13.21
N PHE A 224 -0.37 1.79 -12.57
CA PHE A 224 0.97 2.25 -12.89
C PHE A 224 1.56 1.40 -14.01
N ALA A 225 2.01 2.05 -15.08
CA ALA A 225 2.56 1.35 -16.24
C ALA A 225 3.88 0.69 -15.83
N SER A 226 4.00 -0.63 -16.01
CA SER A 226 5.14 -1.41 -15.51
C SER A 226 6.50 -0.96 -16.06
N ASP A 227 6.54 -0.36 -17.25
CA ASP A 227 7.72 0.23 -17.89
C ASP A 227 8.07 1.64 -17.37
N LYS A 228 7.20 2.23 -16.54
CA LYS A 228 7.37 3.55 -15.92
C LYS A 228 7.43 3.50 -14.39
N ILE A 229 7.64 2.31 -13.83
CA ILE A 229 7.95 2.11 -12.42
C ILE A 229 9.46 2.07 -12.27
N GLN A 230 9.99 2.97 -11.46
CA GLN A 230 11.39 3.01 -11.08
C GLN A 230 11.48 2.95 -9.57
N LEU A 231 12.30 2.06 -9.04
CA LEU A 231 12.58 1.92 -7.61
C LEU A 231 14.10 1.96 -7.43
N GLY A 232 14.57 2.38 -6.26
CA GLY A 232 16.00 2.34 -5.98
C GLY A 232 16.33 2.63 -4.53
N TYR A 233 17.58 2.36 -4.16
CA TYR A 233 18.14 2.78 -2.88
C TYR A 233 18.73 4.18 -3.02
N ILE A 234 18.55 5.03 -2.00
CA ILE A 234 19.09 6.40 -2.03
C ILE A 234 20.62 6.41 -2.18
N LYS A 235 21.29 5.44 -1.55
CA LYS A 235 22.76 5.28 -1.63
C LYS A 235 23.28 5.11 -3.08
N ASP A 236 22.44 4.63 -3.99
CA ASP A 236 22.79 4.36 -5.39
C ASP A 236 22.42 5.55 -6.30
N GLY A 237 21.91 6.64 -5.70
CA GLY A 237 21.48 7.86 -6.39
C GLY A 237 19.96 8.02 -6.37
N VAL A 238 19.51 9.27 -6.49
CA VAL A 238 18.09 9.64 -6.56
C VAL A 238 17.86 10.41 -7.86
N PRO A 239 16.81 10.09 -8.64
CA PRO A 239 16.47 10.85 -9.85
C PRO A 239 16.27 12.33 -9.52
N LYS A 240 16.85 13.21 -10.33
CA LYS A 240 16.74 14.67 -10.14
C LYS A 240 15.30 15.17 -10.22
N ASP A 241 14.46 14.44 -10.95
CA ASP A 241 13.06 14.73 -11.19
C ASP A 241 12.13 13.97 -10.24
N LEU A 242 12.63 13.39 -9.13
CA LEU A 242 11.78 12.63 -8.20
C LEU A 242 10.68 13.51 -7.57
N PHE A 243 11.00 14.73 -7.12
CA PHE A 243 10.05 15.66 -6.50
C PHE A 243 9.94 16.98 -7.26
#